data_AF-A0A2V3U3U9-F1
#
_entry.id   AF-A0A2V3U3U9-F1
#
_cell.length_a   1.000
_cell.length_b   1.000
_cell.length_c   1.000
_cell.angle_alpha   90.00
_cell.angle_beta   90.00
_cell.angle_gamma   90.00
#
_symmetry.space_group_name_H-M   'P 1'
#
loop_
_entity.id
_entity.type
_entity.pdbx_description
1 polymer ?
#
loop_
_entity_poly.entity_id
_entity_poly.type
_entity_poly.pdbx_seq_one_letter_code
_entity_poly.pdbx_strand_id
1 'polypeptide(L)'
;MPRPPKLDLASIVASANPPQTKRGGVRRAAARSAKPVEAEVVRLDPASPAQDPGRGATLKERAKQMSVYLEPPVYDQLRDLAYAERTKMHALMLEALDLLFERRGARSIDQILSEPRR
;
A
#
# COMPACT_ATOMS: atom_id res chain seq x y z
N MET A 1 -21.07 4.62 -39.91
CA MET A 1 -20.80 4.88 -38.49
C MET A 1 -19.57 5.77 -38.37
N PRO A 2 -19.62 6.92 -37.70
CA PRO A 2 -18.47 7.80 -37.55
C PRO A 2 -17.42 7.16 -36.63
N ARG A 3 -16.13 7.26 -37.00
CA ARG A 3 -15.02 6.70 -36.22
C ARG A 3 -14.85 7.48 -34.92
N PRO A 4 -14.46 6.83 -33.80
CA PRO A 4 -14.24 7.53 -32.55
C PRO A 4 -13.03 8.47 -32.66
N PRO A 5 -13.06 9.61 -31.95
CA PRO A 5 -11.96 10.57 -31.94
C PRO A 5 -10.71 9.96 -31.29
N LYS A 6 -9.54 10.24 -31.87
CA LYS A 6 -8.25 9.80 -31.33
C LYS A 6 -7.94 10.62 -30.07
N LEU A 7 -7.83 9.95 -28.92
CA LEU A 7 -7.33 10.58 -27.70
C LEU A 7 -5.84 10.92 -27.89
N ASP A 8 -5.50 12.18 -27.71
CA ASP A 8 -4.12 12.66 -27.74
C ASP A 8 -3.59 12.81 -26.30
N LEU A 9 -2.52 12.07 -25.98
CA LEU A 9 -1.91 12.03 -24.65
C LEU A 9 -1.39 13.41 -24.21
N ALA A 10 -0.99 14.28 -25.16
CA ALA A 10 -0.50 15.62 -24.85
C ALA A 10 -1.58 16.51 -24.22
N SER A 11 -2.84 16.37 -24.64
CA SER A 11 -3.95 17.17 -24.12
C SER A 11 -4.32 16.81 -22.67
N ILE A 12 -4.10 15.56 -22.27
CA ILE A 12 -4.37 15.08 -20.92
C ILE A 12 -3.31 15.60 -19.95
N VAL A 13 -2.03 15.55 -20.35
CA VAL A 13 -0.92 16.05 -19.53
C VAL A 13 -0.98 17.57 -19.35
N ALA A 14 -1.42 18.31 -20.39
CA ALA A 14 -1.56 19.76 -20.32
C ALA A 14 -2.67 20.23 -19.36
N SER A 15 -3.73 19.45 -19.19
CA SER A 15 -4.83 19.77 -18.27
C SER A 15 -4.55 19.38 -16.81
N ALA A 16 -3.52 18.56 -16.57
CA ALA A 16 -3.15 18.10 -15.22
C ALA A 16 -2.23 19.07 -14.45
N ASN A 17 -1.60 20.05 -15.10
CA ASN A 17 -0.69 20.99 -14.46
C ASN A 17 -1.21 22.43 -14.58
N PRO A 18 -1.63 23.09 -13.49
CA PRO A 18 -1.92 24.53 -13.53
C PRO A 18 -0.62 25.32 -13.78
N PRO A 19 -0.66 26.43 -14.55
CA PRO A 19 0.53 27.22 -14.84
C PRO A 19 1.07 27.86 -13.55
N GLN A 20 2.31 27.51 -13.18
CA GLN A 20 3.05 28.20 -12.14
C GLN A 20 3.48 29.58 -12.65
N THR A 21 2.67 30.60 -12.37
CA THR A 21 3.00 32.00 -12.65
C THR A 21 4.15 32.44 -11.74
N LYS A 22 5.33 32.65 -12.33
CA LYS A 22 6.49 33.28 -11.68
C LYS A 22 6.10 34.70 -11.23
N ARG A 23 6.31 34.99 -9.94
CA ARG A 23 6.16 36.30 -9.31
C ARG A 23 7.13 37.32 -9.92
N GLY A 24 6.62 38.49 -10.30
CA GLY A 24 7.44 39.63 -10.68
C GLY A 24 6.65 40.88 -11.10
N GLY A 25 6.23 41.69 -10.12
CA GLY A 25 6.23 43.15 -10.24
C GLY A 25 5.08 43.90 -10.95
N VAL A 26 4.42 44.75 -10.15
CA VAL A 26 3.88 46.10 -10.47
C VAL A 26 2.42 46.23 -10.96
N ARG A 27 1.55 46.52 -9.96
CA ARG A 27 0.48 47.54 -9.88
C ARG A 27 -0.80 47.45 -10.75
N ARG A 28 -1.88 47.25 -9.98
CA ARG A 28 -3.07 48.12 -9.77
C ARG A 28 -4.41 47.71 -10.43
N ALA A 29 -5.40 47.70 -9.53
CA ALA A 29 -6.83 47.97 -9.72
C ALA A 29 -7.66 46.89 -10.42
N ALA A 30 -8.49 46.18 -9.65
CA ALA A 30 -9.86 46.63 -9.34
C ALA A 30 -10.58 45.51 -8.58
N ALA A 31 -11.26 45.89 -7.51
CA ALA A 31 -12.01 45.02 -6.63
C ALA A 31 -13.15 44.32 -7.37
N ARG A 32 -13.21 42.98 -7.25
CA ARG A 32 -14.49 42.25 -7.26
C ARG A 32 -14.48 41.29 -6.09
N SER A 33 -15.38 41.59 -5.15
CA SER A 33 -15.66 40.82 -3.96
C SER A 33 -15.98 39.37 -4.31
N ALA A 34 -15.10 38.47 -3.91
CA ALA A 34 -15.42 37.07 -3.68
C ALA A 34 -14.91 36.74 -2.28
N LYS A 35 -15.85 36.49 -1.36
CA LYS A 35 -15.55 36.06 0.00
C LYS A 35 -14.74 34.76 -0.07
N PRO A 36 -13.55 34.65 0.53
CA PRO A 36 -12.91 33.35 0.70
C PRO A 36 -13.74 32.60 1.73
N VAL A 37 -14.28 31.45 1.34
CA VAL A 37 -14.80 30.47 2.30
C VAL A 37 -13.56 29.93 3.01
N GLU A 38 -13.34 30.36 4.25
CA GLU A 38 -12.29 29.82 5.11
C GLU A 38 -12.62 28.34 5.36
N ALA A 39 -11.86 27.46 4.71
CA ALA A 39 -11.86 26.06 5.09
C ALA A 39 -11.15 25.96 6.46
N GLU A 40 -11.93 25.74 7.50
CA GLU A 40 -11.43 25.45 8.84
C GLU A 40 -10.65 24.12 8.79
N VAL A 41 -9.32 24.22 8.77
CA VAL A 41 -8.45 23.05 8.83
C VAL A 41 -8.43 22.55 10.27
N VAL A 42 -9.30 21.59 10.57
CA VAL A 42 -9.26 20.84 11.84
C VAL A 42 -7.93 20.09 11.91
N ARG A 43 -7.02 20.57 12.78
CA ARG A 43 -5.79 19.86 13.11
C ARG A 43 -6.14 18.75 14.09
N LEU A 44 -6.10 17.51 13.61
CA LEU A 44 -6.15 16.32 14.46
C LEU A 44 -4.80 16.20 15.16
N ASP A 45 -4.77 16.52 16.45
CA ASP A 45 -3.64 16.24 17.32
C ASP A 45 -3.52 14.71 17.46
N PRO A 46 -2.45 14.07 16.97
CA PRO A 46 -2.24 12.66 17.23
C PRO A 46 -1.91 12.53 18.71
N ALA A 47 -2.90 12.13 19.52
CA ALA A 47 -2.69 11.71 20.88
C ALA A 47 -1.51 10.73 20.92
N SER A 48 -0.44 11.11 21.61
CA SER A 48 0.77 10.30 21.74
C SER A 48 0.36 8.96 22.36
N PRO A 49 0.47 7.82 21.65
CA PRO A 49 0.06 6.55 22.21
C PRO A 49 1.08 6.16 23.27
N ALA A 50 0.61 5.98 24.51
CA ALA A 50 1.36 5.26 25.52
C ALA A 50 1.81 3.91 24.91
N GLN A 51 3.12 3.72 24.84
CA GLN A 51 3.74 2.56 24.21
C GLN A 51 3.49 1.32 25.08
N ASP A 52 2.41 0.61 24.79
CA ASP A 52 2.22 -0.77 25.21
C ASP A 52 3.11 -1.64 24.31
N PRO A 53 4.18 -2.28 24.82
CA PRO A 53 5.19 -2.96 24.00
C PRO A 53 4.63 -4.15 23.18
N GLY A 54 3.39 -4.56 23.43
CA GLY A 54 2.69 -5.60 22.65
C GLY A 54 1.67 -5.09 21.63
N ARG A 55 1.24 -3.82 21.70
CA ARG A 55 0.03 -3.35 20.98
C ARG A 55 0.31 -2.42 19.79
N GLY A 56 1.57 -2.01 19.60
CA GLY A 56 1.94 -0.98 18.62
C GLY A 56 2.81 -1.44 17.45
N ALA A 57 3.30 -2.69 17.44
CA ALA A 57 4.23 -3.11 16.41
C ALA A 57 3.53 -3.29 15.07
N THR A 58 3.97 -2.55 14.05
CA THR A 58 3.42 -2.70 12.70
C THR A 58 3.68 -4.12 12.17
N LEU A 59 2.89 -4.59 11.20
CA LEU A 59 3.10 -5.93 10.61
C LEU A 59 4.56 -6.13 10.14
N LYS A 60 5.18 -5.05 9.67
CA LYS A 60 6.58 -5.02 9.25
C LYS A 60 7.56 -5.18 10.40
N GLU A 61 7.25 -4.69 11.60
CA GLU A 61 8.09 -4.83 12.79
C GLU A 61 7.99 -6.22 13.43
N ARG A 62 6.82 -6.89 13.34
CA ARG A 62 6.64 -8.26 13.86
C ARG A 62 7.17 -9.34 12.92
N ALA A 63 7.28 -9.06 11.63
CA ALA A 63 7.67 -10.02 10.60
C ALA A 63 9.15 -9.90 10.25
N LYS A 64 9.83 -11.04 10.17
CA LYS A 64 11.15 -11.11 9.55
C LYS A 64 10.98 -11.37 8.06
N GLN A 65 11.47 -10.46 7.22
CA GLN A 65 11.49 -10.68 5.78
C GLN A 65 12.55 -11.73 5.43
N MET A 66 12.16 -12.73 4.67
CA MET A 66 13.06 -13.76 4.15
C MET A 66 12.95 -13.78 2.62
N SER A 67 14.08 -13.70 1.92
CA SER A 67 14.14 -13.93 0.47
C SER A 67 14.31 -15.42 0.20
N VAL A 68 13.55 -15.94 -0.76
CA VAL A 68 13.60 -17.34 -1.20
C VAL A 68 13.88 -17.35 -2.70
N TYR A 69 14.87 -18.14 -3.12
CA TYR A 69 15.13 -18.41 -4.53
C TYR A 69 14.46 -19.72 -4.90
N LEU A 70 13.65 -19.67 -5.96
CA LEU A 70 12.95 -20.83 -6.50
C LEU A 70 13.49 -21.09 -7.90
N GLU A 71 13.63 -22.37 -8.24
CA GLU A 71 13.83 -22.76 -9.64
C GLU A 71 12.66 -22.23 -10.49
N PRO A 72 12.90 -21.72 -11.70
CA PRO A 72 11.84 -21.17 -12.56
C PRO A 72 10.57 -22.03 -12.66
N PRO A 73 10.63 -23.36 -12.90
CA PRO A 73 9.41 -24.17 -12.97
C PRO A 73 8.64 -24.25 -11.65
N VAL A 74 9.32 -24.17 -10.50
CA VAL A 74 8.68 -24.19 -9.18
C VAL A 74 7.97 -22.86 -8.92
N TYR A 75 8.61 -21.75 -9.30
CA TYR A 75 8.00 -20.43 -9.22
C TYR A 75 6.72 -20.35 -10.07
N ASP A 76 6.79 -20.83 -11.31
CA ASP A 76 5.65 -20.78 -12.23
C ASP A 76 4.47 -21.63 -11.71
N GLN A 77 4.74 -22.83 -11.22
CA GLN A 77 3.71 -23.69 -10.62
C GLN A 77 3.04 -23.02 -9.41
N LEU A 78 3.82 -22.43 -8.51
CA LEU A 78 3.29 -21.73 -7.33
C LEU A 78 2.45 -20.51 -7.73
N ARG A 79 2.87 -19.79 -8.77
CA ARG A 79 2.16 -18.63 -9.31
C ARG A 79 0.83 -19.03 -9.93
N ASP A 80 0.80 -20.12 -10.69
CA ASP A 80 -0.40 -20.61 -11.35
C ASP A 80 -1.42 -21.14 -10.32
N LEU A 81 -0.97 -21.84 -9.28
CA LEU A 81 -1.80 -22.23 -8.13
C LEU A 81 -2.43 -21.02 -7.43
N ALA A 82 -1.60 -20.02 -7.10
CA ALA A 82 -2.06 -18.80 -6.47
C ALA A 82 -3.11 -18.06 -7.31
N TYR A 83 -2.94 -18.06 -8.65
CA TYR A 83 -3.90 -17.48 -9.57
C TYR A 83 -5.23 -18.25 -9.58
N ALA A 84 -5.18 -19.58 -9.69
CA ALA A 84 -6.36 -20.44 -9.71
C ALA A 84 -7.21 -20.28 -8.45
N GLU A 85 -6.57 -20.20 -7.28
CA GLU A 85 -7.22 -20.08 -5.98
C GLU A 85 -7.52 -18.63 -5.57
N ARG A 86 -7.13 -17.65 -6.41
CA ARG A 86 -7.26 -16.20 -6.13
C ARG A 86 -6.63 -15.81 -4.79
N THR A 87 -5.52 -16.45 -4.43
CA THR A 87 -4.78 -16.22 -3.20
C THR A 87 -3.39 -15.64 -3.49
N LYS A 88 -2.70 -15.15 -2.46
CA LYS A 88 -1.32 -14.68 -2.59
C LYS A 88 -0.37 -15.87 -2.47
N MET A 89 0.68 -15.92 -3.28
CA MET A 89 1.72 -16.97 -3.17
C MET A 89 2.29 -17.09 -1.74
N HIS A 90 2.39 -15.98 -1.00
CA HIS A 90 2.81 -15.99 0.40
C HIS A 90 1.92 -16.86 1.30
N ALA A 91 0.61 -16.90 1.08
CA ALA A 91 -0.30 -17.72 1.88
C ALA A 91 -0.04 -19.22 1.65
N LEU A 92 0.12 -19.62 0.39
CA LEU A 92 0.48 -21.00 0.03
C LEU A 92 1.84 -21.41 0.62
N MET A 93 2.81 -20.49 0.66
CA MET A 93 4.09 -20.74 1.30
C MET A 93 3.96 -20.97 2.81
N LEU A 94 3.09 -20.22 3.49
CA LEU A 94 2.83 -20.44 4.92
C LEU A 94 2.13 -21.79 5.16
N GLU A 95 1.18 -22.16 4.32
CA GLU A 95 0.51 -23.47 4.39
C GLU A 95 1.51 -24.62 4.19
N ALA A 96 2.37 -24.52 3.19
CA ALA A 96 3.42 -25.52 2.95
C ALA A 96 4.39 -25.65 4.15
N LEU A 97 4.70 -24.54 4.84
CA LEU A 97 5.50 -24.57 6.06
C LEU A 97 4.76 -25.22 7.22
N ASP A 98 3.46 -24.98 7.36
CA ASP A 98 2.65 -25.59 8.41
C ASP A 98 2.57 -27.11 8.22
N LEU A 99 2.29 -27.57 7.00
CA LEU A 99 2.34 -28.99 6.63
C LEU A 99 3.73 -29.62 6.86
N LEU A 100 4.80 -28.86 6.65
CA LEU A 100 6.16 -29.31 6.96
C LEU A 100 6.38 -29.45 8.47
N PHE A 101 5.87 -28.52 9.28
CA PHE A 101 5.98 -28.58 10.75
C PHE A 101 5.22 -29.78 11.31
N GLU A 102 3.99 -30.01 10.87
CA GLU A 102 3.19 -31.17 11.28
C GLU A 102 3.93 -32.49 11.00
N ARG A 103 4.47 -32.64 9.79
CA ARG A 103 5.25 -33.85 9.40
C ARG A 103 6.52 -34.04 10.22
N ARG A 104 7.05 -32.98 10.83
CA ARG A 104 8.25 -33.00 11.66
C ARG A 104 7.94 -33.09 13.16
N GLY A 105 6.66 -33.14 13.55
CA GLY A 105 6.25 -33.09 14.95
C GLY A 105 6.54 -31.74 15.61
N ALA A 106 6.71 -30.68 14.82
CA ALA A 106 6.86 -29.31 15.30
C ALA A 106 5.48 -28.67 15.53
N ARG A 107 5.47 -27.55 16.25
CA ARG A 107 4.26 -26.77 16.50
C ARG A 107 3.78 -26.09 15.22
N SER A 108 2.46 -25.99 15.04
CA SER A 108 1.87 -25.24 13.92
C SER A 108 2.13 -23.73 14.05
N ILE A 109 1.97 -23.00 12.96
CA ILE A 109 2.15 -21.54 12.93
C ILE A 109 1.19 -20.87 13.91
N ASP A 110 -0.06 -21.31 13.98
CA ASP A 110 -1.06 -20.76 14.92
C ASP A 110 -0.67 -20.98 16.38
N GLN A 111 -0.15 -22.17 16.72
CA GLN A 111 0.36 -22.44 18.06
C GLN A 111 1.51 -21.50 18.42
N ILE A 112 2.47 -21.31 17.51
CA ILE A 112 3.62 -20.42 17.71
C ILE A 112 3.18 -18.96 17.89
N LEU A 113 2.16 -18.51 17.15
CA LEU A 113 1.69 -17.12 17.21
C LEU A 113 0.74 -16.85 18.39
N SER A 114 0.05 -17.87 18.88
CA SER A 114 -0.86 -17.77 20.04
C SER A 114 -0.13 -17.70 21.38
N GLU A 115 1.10 -18.18 21.45
CA GLU A 115 1.89 -18.16 22.69
C GLU A 115 2.47 -16.75 22.97
N PRO A 116 2.40 -16.28 24.22
CA PRO A 116 3.06 -15.04 24.61
C PRO A 116 4.58 -15.21 24.47
N ARG A 117 5.22 -14.33 23.68
CA ARG A 117 6.67 -14.28 23.57
C ARG A 117 7.24 -13.98 24.98
N ARG A 118 7.97 -14.95 25.55
CA ARG A 118 8.74 -14.77 26.78
C ARG A 118 9.97 -13.89 26.55
#